data_AF-A0AA48IF96-F1
#
_entry.id   AF-A0AA48IF96-F1
#
_cell.length_a   1.000
_cell.length_b   1.000
_cell.length_c   1.000
_cell.angle_alpha   90.00
_cell.angle_beta   90.00
_cell.angle_gamma   90.00
#
_symmetry.space_group_name_H-M   'P 1'
#
loop_
_entity.id
_entity.type
_entity.pdbx_description
1 polymer ?
#
loop_
_entity_poly.entity_id
_entity_poly.type
_entity_poly.pdbx_seq_one_letter_code
_entity_poly.pdbx_strand_id
1 'polypeptide(L)'
;MASNTNGCPVDNAPADDETLRVHFLGTGTSTALPVGPCLAEVDKPSRDVGLFLDDYNAAPEDKRTPHQWGGYDPSAQWPGSVPCGSCRGAVDPRVKDGWKNRRGNPAVVLRKKRGGEWRNVVVDVGKTFREQSCKLFPRWGIKRIDAVIITHGHADAYNGLDDLREWCGRQGGHIPIYCSALTFETISASFPYLVDKTKASGGGDLPSLHFHILKDDTTPFEVEGITVAPLPVHHGSYFSAAPPAEPSKPGTPINDVGHHGPKPTASKEPFICLGFVFDSRLVYLSDLNSVPDKTWDLINAAVPNKADSVLIMDTLWPWRPHPSHVSFPQAMDITLGIKPKATYLLGMTHPTTHYIWEEVGLSIRDQQRRDPGHQDTALADMLIKRIWESEDMARIAADLKTWGGRVEPAWDGLAIEMGPGRLEQLPIGKDGSAGGWGVDLTASL
;
A
#
# COMPACT_ATOMS: atom_id res chain seq x y z
N MET A 1 34.26 33.21 42.25
CA MET A 1 33.24 33.30 41.19
C MET A 1 33.75 32.55 39.97
N ALA A 2 32.82 31.88 39.29
CA ALA A 2 32.92 31.25 37.97
C ALA A 2 33.72 29.95 37.88
N SER A 3 33.24 28.88 37.24
CA SER A 3 31.90 28.31 37.00
C SER A 3 32.18 27.03 36.22
N ASN A 4 31.76 25.88 36.75
CA ASN A 4 31.70 24.61 36.04
C ASN A 4 30.79 24.73 34.81
N THR A 5 31.26 24.31 33.64
CA THR A 5 30.37 23.85 32.56
C THR A 5 30.76 22.43 32.20
N ASN A 6 29.98 21.48 32.76
CA ASN A 6 29.92 20.09 32.34
C ASN A 6 29.47 20.06 30.87
N GLY A 7 30.34 19.59 29.98
CA GLY A 7 29.91 19.10 28.68
C GLY A 7 29.19 17.76 28.87
N CYS A 8 27.93 17.67 28.44
CA CYS A 8 27.28 16.37 28.25
C CYS A 8 28.11 15.55 27.26
N PRO A 9 28.31 14.25 27.49
CA PRO A 9 28.78 13.36 26.44
C PRO A 9 27.72 13.34 25.34
N VAL A 10 28.14 13.60 24.11
CA VAL A 10 27.36 13.25 22.94
C VAL A 10 27.43 11.73 22.89
N ASP A 11 26.36 11.06 23.31
CA ASP A 11 26.26 9.60 23.19
C ASP A 11 26.38 9.24 21.72
N ASN A 12 27.53 8.66 21.35
CA ASN A 12 27.68 7.96 20.08
C ASN A 12 26.81 6.71 20.16
N ALA A 13 25.54 6.84 19.79
CA ALA A 13 24.68 5.69 19.57
C ALA A 13 25.39 4.74 18.59
N PRO A 14 25.46 3.43 18.88
CA PRO A 14 26.10 2.48 17.98
C PRO A 14 25.43 2.55 16.60
N ALA A 15 26.20 2.35 15.52
CA ALA A 15 25.72 2.45 14.13
C ALA A 15 24.43 1.63 13.82
N ASP A 16 24.12 0.64 14.66
CA ASP A 16 22.89 -0.16 14.63
C ASP A 16 21.61 0.62 15.00
N ASP A 17 21.70 1.71 15.77
CA ASP A 17 20.56 2.53 16.23
C ASP A 17 20.10 3.56 15.18
N GLU A 18 20.91 3.81 14.13
CA GLU A 18 20.55 4.69 13.01
C GLU A 18 19.85 3.96 11.84
N THR A 19 19.71 2.64 11.94
CA THR A 19 19.16 1.81 10.87
C THR A 19 17.64 1.68 10.98
N LEU A 20 16.94 1.98 9.89
CA LEU A 20 15.50 1.76 9.76
C LEU A 20 15.24 0.59 8.80
N ARG A 21 14.54 -0.44 9.28
CA ARG A 21 14.03 -1.52 8.43
C ARG A 21 12.57 -1.27 8.09
N VAL A 22 12.20 -1.56 6.86
CA VAL A 22 10.82 -1.48 6.38
C VAL A 22 10.44 -2.84 5.84
N HIS A 23 9.40 -3.45 6.40
CA HIS A 23 8.79 -4.68 5.91
C HIS A 23 7.44 -4.35 5.26
N PHE A 24 7.21 -4.81 4.03
CA PHE A 24 5.98 -4.58 3.30
C PHE A 24 4.95 -5.64 3.67
N LEU A 25 3.96 -5.25 4.49
CA LEU A 25 2.90 -6.13 5.01
C LEU A 25 1.77 -6.30 4.00
N GLY A 26 1.48 -5.27 3.21
CA GLY A 26 0.55 -5.35 2.09
C GLY A 26 0.84 -4.27 1.05
N THR A 27 0.61 -4.61 -0.22
CA THR A 27 1.06 -3.81 -1.38
C THR A 27 -0.03 -3.61 -2.44
N GLY A 28 -1.26 -4.04 -2.14
CA GLY A 28 -2.41 -4.04 -3.04
C GLY A 28 -3.25 -2.77 -2.90
N THR A 29 -4.54 -2.89 -3.20
CA THR A 29 -5.53 -1.81 -3.10
C THR A 29 -6.48 -2.06 -1.93
N SER A 30 -7.51 -1.21 -1.80
CA SER A 30 -8.63 -1.45 -0.89
C SER A 30 -9.30 -2.81 -1.07
N THR A 31 -9.30 -3.38 -2.28
CA THR A 31 -9.90 -4.71 -2.54
C THR A 31 -8.99 -5.88 -2.18
N ALA A 32 -7.68 -5.65 -2.04
CA ALA A 32 -6.64 -6.68 -1.97
C ALA A 32 -6.69 -7.69 -3.14
N LEU A 33 -5.60 -8.43 -3.35
CA LEU A 33 -5.49 -9.46 -4.39
C LEU A 33 -5.15 -10.82 -3.74
N PRO A 34 -5.77 -11.92 -4.20
CA PRO A 34 -6.73 -12.00 -5.31
C PRO A 34 -8.12 -11.44 -4.95
N VAL A 35 -8.90 -11.05 -5.96
CA VAL A 35 -10.26 -10.53 -5.78
C VAL A 35 -11.27 -11.68 -5.85
N GLY A 36 -12.12 -11.83 -4.84
CA GLY A 36 -13.11 -12.92 -4.74
C GLY A 36 -13.97 -13.12 -5.99
N PRO A 37 -14.66 -12.08 -6.50
CA PRO A 37 -15.39 -12.14 -7.77
C PRO A 37 -14.57 -12.62 -8.98
N CYS A 38 -13.26 -12.33 -9.00
CA CYS A 38 -12.38 -12.77 -10.07
C CYS A 38 -12.02 -14.26 -9.95
N LEU A 39 -12.04 -14.81 -8.74
CA LEU A 39 -11.85 -16.22 -8.46
C LEU A 39 -13.15 -17.05 -8.58
N ALA A 40 -14.31 -16.41 -8.39
CA ALA A 40 -15.60 -17.06 -8.18
C ALA A 40 -16.63 -16.79 -9.29
N GLU A 41 -16.20 -16.44 -10.50
CA GLU A 41 -17.08 -16.40 -11.68
C GLU A 41 -18.19 -15.34 -11.61
N VAL A 42 -17.86 -14.10 -11.97
CA VAL A 42 -18.90 -13.17 -12.45
C VAL A 42 -18.81 -13.14 -13.97
N ASP A 43 -19.90 -13.51 -14.67
CA ASP A 43 -20.07 -13.52 -16.14
C ASP A 43 -19.72 -12.19 -16.83
N LYS A 44 -19.39 -11.16 -16.04
CA LYS A 44 -18.87 -9.89 -16.51
C LYS A 44 -17.45 -9.75 -15.97
N PRO A 45 -16.42 -9.62 -16.84
CA PRO A 45 -15.12 -9.15 -16.37
C PRO A 45 -15.37 -7.87 -15.55
N SER A 46 -14.64 -7.67 -14.46
CA SER A 46 -14.79 -6.43 -13.68
C SER A 46 -14.72 -5.25 -14.64
N ARG A 47 -15.46 -4.16 -14.43
CA ARG A 47 -15.45 -3.00 -15.35
C ARG A 47 -14.02 -2.57 -15.71
N ASP A 48 -13.10 -2.71 -14.77
CA ASP A 48 -11.67 -2.48 -14.97
C ASP A 48 -10.95 -3.49 -15.86
N VAL A 49 -11.28 -4.78 -15.75
CA VAL A 49 -10.82 -5.81 -16.70
C VAL A 49 -11.48 -5.61 -18.06
N GLY A 50 -12.75 -5.21 -18.14
CA GLY A 50 -13.40 -4.86 -19.41
C GLY A 50 -12.72 -3.69 -20.12
N LEU A 51 -12.44 -2.59 -19.41
CA LEU A 51 -11.69 -1.45 -19.93
C LEU A 51 -10.25 -1.83 -20.34
N PHE A 52 -9.64 -2.77 -19.62
CA PHE A 52 -8.35 -3.34 -19.99
C PHE A 52 -8.46 -4.22 -21.25
N LEU A 53 -9.51 -5.04 -21.34
CA LEU A 53 -9.77 -5.99 -22.40
C LEU A 53 -10.17 -5.29 -23.71
N ASP A 54 -10.91 -4.17 -23.65
CA ASP A 54 -11.29 -3.39 -24.84
C ASP A 54 -10.06 -2.81 -25.55
N ASP A 55 -9.07 -2.34 -24.79
CA ASP A 55 -7.76 -1.90 -25.32
C ASP A 55 -6.85 -3.10 -25.69
N TYR A 56 -6.94 -4.21 -24.96
CA TYR A 56 -6.17 -5.44 -25.17
C TYR A 56 -6.59 -6.25 -26.40
N ASN A 57 -7.88 -6.29 -26.73
CA ASN A 57 -8.43 -6.97 -27.90
C ASN A 57 -7.92 -6.36 -29.24
N ALA A 58 -7.17 -5.25 -29.19
CA ALA A 58 -6.49 -4.63 -30.31
C ALA A 58 -5.04 -5.11 -30.53
N ALA A 59 -4.52 -6.07 -29.73
CA ALA A 59 -3.16 -6.61 -29.88
C ALA A 59 -3.14 -7.95 -30.66
N PRO A 60 -2.93 -7.94 -31.99
CA PRO A 60 -3.02 -9.14 -32.84
C PRO A 60 -1.90 -10.19 -32.63
N GLU A 61 -0.82 -9.82 -31.94
CA GLU A 61 0.38 -10.64 -31.71
C GLU A 61 0.24 -11.57 -30.50
N ASP A 62 -0.75 -11.33 -29.62
CA ASP A 62 -0.97 -12.14 -28.43
C ASP A 62 -1.69 -13.45 -28.79
N LYS A 63 -0.94 -14.55 -28.71
CA LYS A 63 -1.44 -15.90 -29.02
C LYS A 63 -2.39 -16.46 -27.94
N ARG A 64 -2.63 -15.73 -26.84
CA ARG A 64 -3.74 -16.01 -25.94
C ARG A 64 -5.02 -15.69 -26.70
N THR A 65 -5.64 -16.71 -27.29
CA THR A 65 -6.89 -16.55 -28.07
C THR A 65 -7.89 -15.70 -27.28
N PRO A 66 -8.68 -14.80 -27.90
CA PRO A 66 -9.69 -13.98 -27.21
C PRO A 66 -10.66 -14.79 -26.31
N HIS A 67 -10.77 -16.10 -26.55
CA HIS A 67 -11.51 -17.06 -25.75
C HIS A 67 -10.80 -17.53 -24.45
N GLN A 68 -9.56 -17.13 -24.17
CA GLN A 68 -8.77 -17.49 -22.97
C GLN A 68 -8.80 -16.43 -21.85
N TRP A 69 -9.24 -15.20 -22.14
CA TRP A 69 -9.84 -14.32 -21.14
C TRP A 69 -11.37 -14.50 -21.13
N GLY A 70 -11.84 -15.64 -21.63
CA GLY A 70 -13.23 -16.09 -21.55
C GLY A 70 -13.63 -16.37 -20.11
N GLY A 71 -14.93 -16.42 -19.88
CA GLY A 71 -15.52 -16.73 -18.57
C GLY A 71 -14.82 -17.92 -17.93
N TYR A 72 -14.64 -17.84 -16.61
CA TYR A 72 -14.14 -18.95 -15.83
C TYR A 72 -14.91 -20.22 -16.18
N ASP A 73 -14.20 -21.32 -16.43
CA ASP A 73 -14.80 -22.64 -16.65
C ASP A 73 -14.76 -23.42 -15.33
N PRO A 74 -15.89 -23.57 -14.61
CA PRO A 74 -15.95 -24.34 -13.36
C PRO A 74 -15.68 -25.84 -13.57
N SER A 75 -15.79 -26.34 -14.80
CA SER A 75 -15.48 -27.73 -15.15
C SER A 75 -14.01 -27.96 -15.48
N ALA A 76 -13.25 -26.89 -15.75
CA ALA A 76 -11.83 -26.95 -16.01
C ALA A 76 -11.00 -27.06 -14.72
N GLN A 77 -9.72 -27.41 -14.86
CA GLN A 77 -8.83 -27.62 -13.72
C GLN A 77 -8.55 -26.32 -12.97
N TRP A 78 -9.03 -26.21 -11.73
CA TRP A 78 -8.68 -25.13 -10.81
C TRP A 78 -7.17 -25.12 -10.47
N PRO A 79 -6.52 -23.94 -10.33
CA PRO A 79 -7.01 -22.59 -10.65
C PRO A 79 -6.69 -22.15 -12.09
N GLY A 80 -6.30 -23.07 -12.98
CA GLY A 80 -5.88 -22.75 -14.35
C GLY A 80 -6.96 -22.09 -15.20
N SER A 81 -8.24 -22.26 -14.83
CA SER A 81 -9.41 -21.66 -15.47
C SER A 81 -9.70 -20.21 -15.06
N VAL A 82 -8.94 -19.64 -14.12
CA VAL A 82 -9.08 -18.21 -13.75
C VAL A 82 -8.45 -17.34 -14.85
N PRO A 83 -9.21 -16.47 -15.55
CA PRO A 83 -8.70 -15.72 -16.70
C PRO A 83 -7.72 -14.61 -16.30
N CYS A 84 -7.92 -13.99 -15.12
CA CYS A 84 -7.06 -12.91 -14.67
C CYS A 84 -5.66 -13.38 -14.29
N GLY A 85 -4.64 -12.89 -15.00
CA GLY A 85 -3.24 -13.21 -14.74
C GLY A 85 -2.81 -12.97 -13.29
N SER A 86 -3.23 -11.87 -12.66
CA SER A 86 -2.84 -11.57 -11.27
C SER A 86 -3.57 -12.47 -10.28
N CYS A 87 -4.90 -12.60 -10.40
CA CYS A 87 -5.69 -13.41 -9.48
C CYS A 87 -5.34 -14.89 -9.61
N ARG A 88 -5.13 -15.39 -10.84
CA ARG A 88 -4.61 -16.74 -11.09
C ARG A 88 -3.22 -16.89 -10.49
N GLY A 89 -2.29 -15.99 -10.81
CA GLY A 89 -0.92 -16.04 -10.31
C GLY A 89 -0.84 -16.04 -8.78
N ALA A 90 -1.75 -15.35 -8.11
CA ALA A 90 -1.82 -15.28 -6.65
C ALA A 90 -2.23 -16.62 -5.98
N VAL A 91 -2.88 -17.54 -6.71
CA VAL A 91 -3.37 -18.82 -6.19
C VAL A 91 -2.82 -20.05 -6.91
N ASP A 92 -2.22 -19.89 -8.10
CA ASP A 92 -1.69 -20.99 -8.89
C ASP A 92 -0.23 -21.28 -8.53
N PRO A 93 0.05 -22.42 -7.87
CA PRO A 93 1.40 -22.82 -7.51
C PRO A 93 2.37 -22.93 -8.69
N ARG A 94 1.86 -23.18 -9.90
CA ARG A 94 2.65 -23.47 -11.09
C ARG A 94 3.17 -22.19 -11.77
N VAL A 95 2.61 -21.03 -11.42
CA VAL A 95 3.05 -19.75 -11.97
C VAL A 95 4.31 -19.31 -11.23
N LYS A 96 5.46 -19.40 -11.89
CA LYS A 96 6.73 -18.89 -11.38
C LYS A 96 6.58 -17.43 -10.93
N ASP A 97 7.01 -17.13 -9.72
CA ASP A 97 6.88 -15.81 -9.07
C ASP A 97 5.43 -15.28 -8.96
N GLY A 98 4.43 -16.12 -9.24
CA GLY A 98 3.01 -15.76 -9.21
C GLY A 98 2.55 -15.28 -7.84
N TRP A 99 3.18 -15.78 -6.78
CA TRP A 99 2.95 -15.40 -5.39
C TRP A 99 3.11 -13.89 -5.12
N LYS A 100 3.90 -13.16 -5.94
CA LYS A 100 4.01 -11.69 -5.87
C LYS A 100 2.73 -10.95 -6.27
N ASN A 101 1.79 -11.65 -6.90
CA ASN A 101 0.47 -11.11 -7.24
C ASN A 101 -0.55 -11.22 -6.10
N ARG A 102 -0.21 -11.91 -5.00
CA ARG A 102 -1.01 -11.85 -3.76
C ARG A 102 -0.61 -10.57 -3.02
N ARG A 103 -1.57 -9.67 -2.84
CA ARG A 103 -1.33 -8.31 -2.36
C ARG A 103 -2.36 -7.91 -1.31
N GLY A 104 -1.97 -7.77 -0.05
CA GLY A 104 -2.81 -7.26 1.03
C GLY A 104 -3.14 -5.77 0.87
N ASN A 105 -4.01 -5.23 1.72
CA ASN A 105 -4.20 -3.78 1.81
C ASN A 105 -2.86 -3.08 2.15
N PRO A 106 -2.61 -1.87 1.63
CA PRO A 106 -1.37 -1.12 1.90
C PRO A 106 -1.03 -1.10 3.38
N ALA A 107 0.15 -1.62 3.72
CA ALA A 107 0.66 -1.58 5.09
C ALA A 107 2.16 -1.87 5.11
N VAL A 108 2.88 -1.24 6.02
CA VAL A 108 4.29 -1.53 6.29
C VAL A 108 4.56 -1.69 7.77
N VAL A 109 5.60 -2.44 8.13
CA VAL A 109 6.15 -2.48 9.49
C VAL A 109 7.52 -1.85 9.48
N LEU A 110 7.63 -0.73 10.19
CA LEU A 110 8.88 -0.05 10.48
C LEU A 110 9.55 -0.69 11.69
N ARG A 111 10.83 -1.01 11.59
CA ARG A 111 11.59 -1.58 12.69
C ARG A 111 12.87 -0.80 12.93
N LYS A 112 13.09 -0.44 14.18
CA LYS A 112 14.28 0.27 14.66
C LYS A 112 14.75 -0.34 15.97
N LYS A 113 16.06 -0.43 16.17
CA LYS A 113 16.61 -0.90 17.45
C LYS A 113 16.57 0.21 18.48
N ARG A 114 16.22 -0.14 19.72
CA ARG A 114 16.33 0.70 20.91
C ARG A 114 16.83 -0.12 22.08
N GLY A 115 17.99 0.24 22.62
CA GLY A 115 18.61 -0.55 23.70
C GLY A 115 18.89 -2.00 23.29
N GLY A 116 19.22 -2.22 22.01
CA GLY A 116 19.47 -3.55 21.45
C GLY A 116 18.24 -4.37 21.05
N GLU A 117 17.02 -3.90 21.33
CA GLU A 117 15.77 -4.59 20.97
C GLU A 117 15.07 -3.94 19.78
N TRP A 118 14.44 -4.76 18.92
CA TRP A 118 13.61 -4.26 17.84
C TRP A 118 12.27 -3.73 18.35
N ARG A 119 11.98 -2.47 18.04
CA ARG A 119 10.64 -1.89 18.10
C ARG A 119 9.95 -2.02 16.74
N ASN A 120 8.65 -2.29 16.73
CA ASN A 120 7.86 -2.58 15.53
C ASN A 120 6.67 -1.63 15.49
N VAL A 121 6.73 -0.65 14.59
CA VAL A 121 5.66 0.32 14.35
C VAL A 121 4.97 -0.05 13.05
N VAL A 122 3.68 -0.37 13.12
CA VAL A 122 2.88 -0.74 11.93
C VAL A 122 2.24 0.52 11.37
N VAL A 123 2.39 0.78 10.07
CA VAL A 123 1.62 1.81 9.35
C VAL A 123 0.48 1.10 8.65
N ASP A 124 -0.74 1.46 9.05
CA ASP A 124 -2.02 0.88 8.68
C ASP A 124 -2.25 -0.59 9.10
N VAL A 125 -3.48 -0.89 9.49
CA VAL A 125 -3.99 -2.22 9.82
C VAL A 125 -5.32 -2.44 9.11
N GLY A 126 -5.25 -2.64 7.80
CA GLY A 126 -6.41 -2.88 6.93
C GLY A 126 -7.13 -4.21 7.16
N LYS A 127 -8.13 -4.48 6.32
CA LYS A 127 -8.94 -5.72 6.34
C LYS A 127 -8.11 -6.99 6.22
N THR A 128 -6.96 -6.93 5.54
CA THR A 128 -6.07 -8.09 5.38
C THR A 128 -5.06 -8.25 6.50
N PHE A 129 -5.05 -7.40 7.53
CA PHE A 129 -4.02 -7.41 8.58
C PHE A 129 -3.89 -8.77 9.27
N ARG A 130 -5.01 -9.41 9.65
CA ARG A 130 -4.98 -10.75 10.27
C ARG A 130 -4.24 -11.77 9.41
N GLU A 131 -4.64 -11.90 8.15
CA GLU A 131 -4.05 -12.86 7.21
C GLU A 131 -2.56 -12.57 6.99
N GLN A 132 -2.22 -11.31 6.77
CA GLN A 132 -0.85 -10.89 6.48
C GLN A 132 0.06 -11.03 7.70
N SER A 133 -0.40 -10.65 8.90
CA SER A 133 0.37 -10.82 10.13
C SER A 133 0.60 -12.31 10.45
N CYS A 134 -0.42 -13.17 10.31
CA CYS A 134 -0.25 -14.62 10.45
C CYS A 134 0.78 -15.20 9.46
N LYS A 135 0.80 -14.69 8.23
CA LYS A 135 1.72 -15.13 7.18
C LYS A 135 3.15 -14.61 7.42
N LEU A 136 3.31 -13.33 7.71
CA LEU A 136 4.59 -12.63 7.58
C LEU A 136 5.30 -12.38 8.91
N PHE A 137 4.58 -12.13 10.01
CA PHE A 137 5.23 -11.81 11.29
C PHE A 137 6.08 -12.97 11.85
N PRO A 138 5.65 -14.25 11.78
CA PRO A 138 6.50 -15.37 12.19
C PRO A 138 7.80 -15.44 11.38
N ARG A 139 7.75 -15.14 10.08
CA ARG A 139 8.90 -15.12 9.16
C ARG A 139 9.86 -13.98 9.47
N TRP A 140 9.32 -12.81 9.83
CA TRP A 140 10.10 -11.63 10.22
C TRP A 140 10.57 -11.64 11.68
N GLY A 141 10.19 -12.66 12.46
CA GLY A 141 10.50 -12.75 13.89
C GLY A 141 9.82 -11.67 14.73
N ILE A 142 8.68 -11.14 14.27
CA ILE A 142 7.91 -10.12 14.99
C ILE A 142 7.01 -10.82 16.01
N LYS A 143 7.18 -10.46 17.27
CA LYS A 143 6.45 -11.04 18.42
C LYS A 143 5.62 -10.02 19.20
N ARG A 144 5.74 -8.74 18.84
CA ARG A 144 5.11 -7.60 19.52
C ARG A 144 4.85 -6.49 18.52
N ILE A 145 3.80 -5.72 18.77
CA ILE A 145 3.50 -4.48 18.06
C ILE A 145 3.64 -3.36 19.08
N ASP A 146 4.56 -2.45 18.83
CA ASP A 146 4.89 -1.38 19.77
C ASP A 146 4.03 -0.14 19.56
N ALA A 147 3.62 0.13 18.32
CA ALA A 147 2.66 1.17 17.98
C ALA A 147 2.03 0.92 16.61
N VAL A 148 0.92 1.58 16.34
CA VAL A 148 0.28 1.66 15.02
C VAL A 148 0.07 3.11 14.64
N ILE A 149 0.33 3.46 13.38
CA ILE A 149 0.01 4.75 12.77
C ILE A 149 -1.04 4.49 11.69
N ILE A 150 -2.17 5.20 11.73
CA ILE A 150 -3.23 5.10 10.72
C ILE A 150 -3.18 6.33 9.81
N THR A 151 -3.09 6.10 8.50
CA THR A 151 -3.00 7.13 7.47
C THR A 151 -4.32 7.87 7.27
N HIS A 152 -5.44 7.14 7.23
CA HIS A 152 -6.76 7.71 6.97
C HIS A 152 -7.93 6.80 7.37
N GLY A 153 -9.16 7.32 7.25
CA GLY A 153 -10.40 6.66 7.64
C GLY A 153 -11.05 5.75 6.59
N HIS A 154 -10.32 5.15 5.63
CA HIS A 154 -10.91 4.10 4.80
C HIS A 154 -10.66 2.70 5.37
N ALA A 155 -11.59 1.79 5.09
CA ALA A 155 -11.62 0.44 5.66
C ALA A 155 -10.32 -0.35 5.47
N ASP A 156 -9.63 -0.14 4.36
CA ASP A 156 -8.36 -0.76 4.04
C ASP A 156 -7.16 -0.20 4.80
N ALA A 157 -7.32 0.89 5.54
CA ALA A 157 -6.30 1.41 6.46
C ALA A 157 -6.52 0.96 7.92
N TYR A 158 -7.77 0.73 8.37
CA TYR A 158 -8.05 0.51 9.81
C TYR A 158 -8.99 -0.64 10.19
N ASN A 159 -9.65 -1.35 9.25
CA ASN A 159 -10.64 -2.36 9.66
C ASN A 159 -10.04 -3.61 10.34
N GLY A 160 -8.72 -3.78 10.35
CA GLY A 160 -8.00 -4.78 11.10
C GLY A 160 -7.67 -4.36 12.54
N LEU A 161 -8.13 -3.19 13.02
CA LEU A 161 -7.91 -2.75 14.40
C LEU A 161 -8.42 -3.75 15.44
N ASP A 162 -9.53 -4.44 15.18
CA ASP A 162 -10.04 -5.46 16.11
C ASP A 162 -9.14 -6.70 16.20
N ASP A 163 -8.40 -7.01 15.13
CA ASP A 163 -7.42 -8.11 15.10
C ASP A 163 -6.20 -7.84 16.01
N LEU A 164 -6.03 -6.61 16.53
CA LEU A 164 -5.01 -6.26 17.53
C LEU A 164 -5.31 -6.85 18.93
N ARG A 165 -6.51 -7.40 19.14
CA ARG A 165 -6.97 -7.96 20.42
C ARG A 165 -6.01 -8.98 21.03
N GLU A 166 -5.64 -9.99 20.25
CA GLU A 166 -4.70 -11.03 20.67
C GLU A 166 -3.30 -10.46 20.93
N TRP A 167 -2.89 -9.42 20.21
CA TRP A 167 -1.60 -8.78 20.42
C TRP A 167 -1.55 -8.06 21.76
N CYS A 168 -2.56 -7.24 22.09
CA CYS A 168 -2.68 -6.59 23.39
C CYS A 168 -2.65 -7.60 24.54
N GLY A 169 -3.46 -8.67 24.44
CA GLY A 169 -3.57 -9.69 25.48
C GLY A 169 -2.26 -10.43 25.72
N ARG A 170 -1.57 -10.86 24.65
CA ARG A 170 -0.32 -11.63 24.76
C ARG A 170 0.89 -10.79 25.15
N GLN A 171 0.96 -9.54 24.70
CA GLN A 171 2.07 -8.65 25.05
C GLN A 171 1.89 -7.98 26.42
N GLY A 172 0.72 -8.12 27.05
CA GLY A 172 0.46 -7.66 28.40
C GLY A 172 0.38 -6.14 28.51
N GLY A 173 -0.39 -5.48 27.62
CA GLY A 173 -0.49 -4.03 27.63
C GLY A 173 -1.42 -3.45 26.57
N HIS A 174 -1.38 -2.13 26.46
CA HIS A 174 -2.07 -1.43 25.39
C HIS A 174 -1.18 -1.23 24.17
N ILE A 175 -1.78 -1.09 22.99
CA ILE A 175 -1.09 -0.67 21.77
C ILE A 175 -1.46 0.80 21.50
N PRO A 176 -0.47 1.72 21.50
CA PRO A 176 -0.65 3.09 21.04
C PRO A 176 -1.07 3.16 19.57
N ILE A 177 -2.13 3.92 19.27
CA ILE A 177 -2.65 4.17 17.92
C ILE A 177 -2.54 5.66 17.62
N TYR A 178 -1.75 6.05 16.64
CA TYR A 178 -1.58 7.44 16.20
C TYR A 178 -2.42 7.70 14.96
N CYS A 179 -3.24 8.75 14.99
CA CYS A 179 -4.08 9.12 13.84
C CYS A 179 -4.52 10.59 13.93
N SER A 180 -4.95 11.16 12.80
CA SER A 180 -5.57 12.49 12.78
C SER A 180 -6.93 12.49 13.50
N ALA A 181 -7.41 13.67 13.90
CA ALA A 181 -8.73 13.83 14.51
C ALA A 181 -9.86 13.29 13.60
N LEU A 182 -9.80 13.60 12.31
CA LEU A 182 -10.76 13.11 11.30
C LEU A 182 -10.79 11.57 11.21
N THR A 183 -9.61 10.96 11.24
CA THR A 183 -9.49 9.49 11.21
C THR A 183 -10.03 8.88 12.50
N PHE A 184 -9.73 9.49 13.65
CA PHE A 184 -10.26 9.04 14.95
C PHE A 184 -11.78 9.10 15.02
N GLU A 185 -12.41 10.16 14.49
CA GLU A 185 -13.87 10.27 14.40
C GLU A 185 -14.47 9.11 13.57
N THR A 186 -13.85 8.79 12.44
CA THR A 186 -14.27 7.68 11.57
C THR A 186 -14.14 6.33 12.25
N ILE A 187 -13.02 6.09 12.94
CA ILE A 187 -12.79 4.88 13.73
C ILE A 187 -13.81 4.78 14.87
N SER A 188 -14.04 5.86 15.60
CA SER A 188 -14.98 5.91 16.73
C SER A 188 -16.42 5.63 16.32
N ALA A 189 -16.81 6.06 15.12
CA ALA A 189 -18.13 5.77 14.55
C ALA A 189 -18.25 4.31 14.11
N SER A 190 -17.19 3.74 13.54
CA SER A 190 -17.18 2.37 13.00
C SER A 190 -17.04 1.30 14.08
N PHE A 191 -16.19 1.55 15.07
CA PHE A 191 -15.84 0.63 16.14
C PHE A 191 -15.98 1.31 17.52
N PRO A 192 -17.21 1.72 17.91
CA PRO A 192 -17.43 2.46 19.15
C PRO A 192 -16.90 1.75 20.40
N TYR A 193 -16.91 0.42 20.41
CA TYR A 193 -16.43 -0.42 21.52
C TYR A 193 -14.89 -0.43 21.67
N LEU A 194 -14.14 -0.10 20.61
CA LEU A 194 -12.67 0.01 20.67
C LEU A 194 -12.23 1.28 21.39
N VAL A 195 -13.10 2.30 21.40
CA VAL A 195 -12.84 3.61 22.00
C VAL A 195 -13.51 3.73 23.38
N ASP A 196 -14.72 3.20 23.50
CA ASP A 196 -15.51 3.24 24.73
C ASP A 196 -15.99 1.82 25.10
N LYS A 197 -15.36 1.25 26.13
CA LYS A 197 -15.68 -0.11 26.60
C LYS A 197 -17.12 -0.27 27.07
N THR A 198 -17.82 0.80 27.43
CA THR A 198 -19.25 0.72 27.82
C THR A 198 -20.16 0.35 26.64
N LYS A 199 -19.66 0.48 25.41
CA LYS A 199 -20.37 0.14 24.17
C LYS A 199 -20.12 -1.29 23.70
N ALA A 200 -19.38 -2.09 24.47
CA ALA A 200 -19.15 -3.50 24.16
C ALA A 200 -20.26 -4.40 24.70
N SER A 201 -20.55 -5.49 23.99
CA SER A 201 -21.34 -6.60 24.55
C SER A 201 -20.52 -7.26 25.67
N GLY A 202 -21.15 -7.55 26.82
CA GLY A 202 -20.47 -8.25 27.91
C GLY A 202 -19.97 -9.64 27.47
N GLY A 203 -18.85 -10.08 28.05
CA GLY A 203 -18.35 -11.46 27.95
C GLY A 203 -17.18 -11.74 27.01
N GLY A 204 -16.60 -10.73 26.33
CA GLY A 204 -15.40 -10.90 25.49
C GLY A 204 -14.29 -9.89 25.76
N ASP A 205 -13.03 -10.30 25.60
CA ASP A 205 -11.83 -9.48 25.87
C ASP A 205 -11.55 -8.48 24.75
N LEU A 206 -11.79 -7.18 24.94
CA LEU A 206 -11.51 -6.15 23.91
C LEU A 206 -10.00 -5.87 23.77
N PRO A 207 -9.51 -5.47 22.56
CA PRO A 207 -8.17 -4.92 22.45
C PRO A 207 -8.02 -3.70 23.37
N SER A 208 -6.89 -3.61 24.06
CA SER A 208 -6.55 -2.43 24.83
C SER A 208 -5.83 -1.45 23.92
N LEU A 209 -6.57 -0.56 23.24
CA LEU A 209 -5.99 0.45 22.35
C LEU A 209 -5.92 1.80 23.07
N HIS A 210 -4.83 2.55 22.85
CA HIS A 210 -4.70 3.91 23.36
C HIS A 210 -4.52 4.87 22.18
N PHE A 211 -5.54 5.67 21.91
CA PHE A 211 -5.53 6.60 20.79
C PHE A 211 -4.78 7.89 21.14
N HIS A 212 -3.71 8.15 20.38
CA HIS A 212 -2.95 9.38 20.36
C HIS A 212 -3.40 10.21 19.16
N ILE A 213 -4.36 11.10 19.39
CA ILE A 213 -4.85 12.02 18.35
C ILE A 213 -3.75 13.06 18.10
N LEU A 214 -3.30 13.15 16.84
CA LEU A 214 -2.30 14.14 16.45
C LEU A 214 -2.83 15.56 16.70
N LYS A 215 -1.95 16.44 17.21
CA LYS A 215 -2.30 17.83 17.51
C LYS A 215 -2.79 18.56 16.26
N ASP A 216 -2.11 18.32 15.16
CA ASP A 216 -2.43 18.78 13.82
C ASP A 216 -1.78 17.83 12.79
N ASP A 217 -2.12 18.02 11.53
CA ASP A 217 -1.72 17.16 10.42
C ASP A 217 -0.34 17.50 9.84
N THR A 218 0.48 18.29 10.53
CA THR A 218 1.78 18.79 10.03
C THR A 218 2.91 18.76 11.05
N THR A 219 2.61 18.73 12.34
CA THR A 219 3.59 18.77 13.43
C THR A 219 4.27 17.41 13.59
N PRO A 220 5.62 17.34 13.50
CA PRO A 220 6.34 16.10 13.74
C PRO A 220 6.20 15.57 15.17
N PHE A 221 6.28 14.25 15.32
CA PHE A 221 6.23 13.53 16.59
C PHE A 221 7.21 12.37 16.60
N GLU A 222 7.41 11.73 17.75
CA GLU A 222 8.26 10.55 17.89
C GLU A 222 7.41 9.33 18.26
N VAL A 223 7.71 8.19 17.64
CA VAL A 223 7.17 6.87 18.01
C VAL A 223 8.30 5.89 18.08
N GLU A 224 8.58 5.35 19.27
CA GLU A 224 9.57 4.30 19.46
C GLU A 224 10.93 4.61 18.82
N GLY A 225 11.44 5.83 19.02
CA GLY A 225 12.70 6.30 18.46
C GLY A 225 12.69 6.62 16.97
N ILE A 226 11.53 6.52 16.31
CA ILE A 226 11.33 6.92 14.91
C ILE A 226 10.74 8.33 14.91
N THR A 227 11.43 9.28 14.27
CA THR A 227 10.86 10.61 14.01
C THR A 227 9.85 10.50 12.88
N VAL A 228 8.64 11.04 13.07
CA VAL A 228 7.54 10.98 12.11
C VAL A 228 7.08 12.40 11.78
N ALA A 229 7.15 12.80 10.52
CA ALA A 229 6.60 14.06 10.03
C ALA A 229 5.35 13.79 9.17
N PRO A 230 4.14 14.17 9.62
CA PRO A 230 2.91 14.07 8.82
C PRO A 230 2.96 14.90 7.53
N LEU A 231 2.38 14.35 6.47
CA LEU A 231 2.26 14.96 5.15
C LEU A 231 0.79 14.90 4.68
N PRO A 232 -0.01 15.96 4.83
CA PRO A 232 -1.39 15.94 4.37
C PRO A 232 -1.42 15.93 2.84
N VAL A 233 -1.99 14.89 2.24
CA VAL A 233 -2.14 14.74 0.79
C VAL A 233 -3.61 14.62 0.42
N HIS A 234 -3.92 14.89 -0.85
CA HIS A 234 -5.27 14.68 -1.35
C HIS A 234 -5.44 13.23 -1.80
N HIS A 235 -6.56 12.63 -1.44
CA HIS A 235 -6.95 11.27 -1.84
C HIS A 235 -8.39 11.29 -2.36
N GLY A 236 -8.59 12.02 -3.46
CA GLY A 236 -9.89 12.27 -4.07
C GLY A 236 -10.67 13.37 -3.36
N SER A 237 -12.00 13.30 -3.44
CA SER A 237 -12.90 14.30 -2.85
C SER A 237 -14.10 13.61 -2.22
N TYR A 238 -14.65 14.21 -1.17
CA TYR A 238 -15.93 13.76 -0.62
C TYR A 238 -17.01 13.83 -1.70
N PHE A 239 -18.04 12.99 -1.60
CA PHE A 239 -19.25 13.22 -2.36
C PHE A 239 -20.13 14.24 -1.63
N SER A 240 -20.64 15.25 -2.32
CA SER A 240 -21.74 16.07 -1.84
C SER A 240 -22.98 15.19 -1.67
N ALA A 241 -23.75 15.43 -0.60
CA ALA A 241 -24.99 14.70 -0.37
C ALA A 241 -25.90 14.76 -1.62
N ALA A 242 -26.40 13.60 -2.05
CA ALA A 242 -27.55 13.58 -2.94
C ALA A 242 -28.73 14.24 -2.20
N PRO A 243 -29.63 14.97 -2.91
CA PRO A 243 -30.89 15.40 -2.30
C PRO A 243 -31.57 14.19 -1.66
N PRO A 244 -32.21 14.34 -0.48
CA PRO A 244 -32.93 13.23 0.14
C PRO A 244 -33.91 12.64 -0.86
N ALA A 245 -33.83 11.32 -1.07
CA ALA A 245 -34.81 10.61 -1.87
C ALA A 245 -36.20 10.85 -1.29
N GLU A 246 -37.22 11.03 -2.14
CA GLU A 246 -38.60 11.14 -1.66
C GLU A 246 -38.93 9.91 -0.79
N PRO A 247 -39.62 10.10 0.35
CA PRO A 247 -39.96 8.99 1.23
C PRO A 247 -40.73 7.93 0.44
N SER A 248 -40.20 6.70 0.43
CA SER A 248 -40.88 5.56 -0.18
C SER A 248 -42.27 5.41 0.42
N LYS A 249 -43.31 5.28 -0.42
CA LYS A 249 -44.68 5.08 0.03
C LYS A 249 -44.78 3.85 0.95
N PRO A 250 -45.56 3.90 2.05
CA PRO A 250 -45.78 2.75 2.91
C PRO A 250 -46.32 1.57 2.09
N GLY A 251 -45.66 0.41 2.17
CA GLY A 251 -46.06 -0.83 1.48
C GLY A 251 -45.25 -1.21 0.24
N THR A 252 -44.14 -0.53 -0.05
CA THR A 252 -43.23 -0.96 -1.14
C THR A 252 -42.43 -2.20 -0.70
N PRO A 253 -42.43 -3.31 -1.47
CA PRO A 253 -41.62 -4.49 -1.16
C PRO A 253 -40.12 -4.16 -1.09
N ILE A 254 -39.40 -4.76 -0.15
CA ILE A 254 -37.94 -4.56 0.09
C ILE A 254 -37.08 -4.90 -1.15
N ASN A 255 -37.63 -5.62 -2.12
CA ASN A 255 -36.92 -6.04 -3.32
C ASN A 255 -36.67 -4.90 -4.34
N ASP A 256 -37.26 -3.72 -4.14
CA ASP A 256 -37.18 -2.59 -5.08
C ASP A 256 -36.40 -1.38 -4.54
N VAL A 257 -35.58 -1.56 -3.50
CA VAL A 257 -34.60 -0.54 -3.07
C VAL A 257 -33.38 -0.56 -3.99
N GLY A 258 -33.62 -0.49 -5.30
CA GLY A 258 -32.58 -0.23 -6.28
C GLY A 258 -31.92 1.10 -5.95
N HIS A 259 -30.60 1.10 -5.79
CA HIS A 259 -29.77 2.31 -5.65
C HIS A 259 -29.76 3.13 -6.96
N HIS A 260 -30.92 3.62 -7.37
CA HIS A 260 -31.12 4.52 -8.52
C HIS A 260 -31.35 5.97 -8.06
N GLY A 261 -30.91 6.31 -6.85
CA GLY A 261 -30.81 7.70 -6.42
C GLY A 261 -29.83 8.47 -7.32
N PRO A 262 -29.99 9.80 -7.48
CA PRO A 262 -29.05 10.61 -8.22
C PRO A 262 -27.64 10.37 -7.69
N LYS A 263 -26.69 10.11 -8.60
CA LYS A 263 -25.29 9.90 -8.21
C LYS A 263 -24.83 11.13 -7.42
N PRO A 264 -24.29 10.95 -6.21
CA PRO A 264 -23.69 12.04 -5.46
C PRO A 264 -22.66 12.77 -6.34
N THR A 265 -22.72 14.10 -6.38
CA THR A 265 -21.73 14.91 -7.10
C THR A 265 -20.47 15.04 -6.24
N ALA A 266 -19.27 14.98 -6.81
CA ALA A 266 -18.06 15.22 -6.02
C ALA A 266 -18.07 16.64 -5.42
N SER A 267 -17.82 16.73 -4.11
CA SER A 267 -17.51 17.96 -3.39
C SER A 267 -16.22 18.58 -3.94
N LYS A 268 -16.08 19.90 -3.80
CA LYS A 268 -14.81 20.58 -4.09
C LYS A 268 -13.75 20.35 -3.02
N GLU A 269 -14.15 19.89 -1.84
CA GLU A 269 -13.24 19.65 -0.73
C GLU A 269 -12.53 18.30 -0.90
N PRO A 270 -11.18 18.29 -0.90
CA PRO A 270 -10.42 17.05 -1.02
C PRO A 270 -10.57 16.22 0.25
N PHE A 271 -10.63 14.89 0.08
CA PHE A 271 -10.45 13.98 1.20
C PHE A 271 -8.96 13.96 1.57
N ILE A 272 -8.65 14.22 2.83
CA ILE A 272 -7.26 14.28 3.30
C ILE A 272 -6.83 12.91 3.81
N CYS A 273 -5.72 12.42 3.25
CA CYS A 273 -4.96 11.29 3.76
C CYS A 273 -3.63 11.80 4.30
N LEU A 274 -3.08 11.16 5.33
CA LEU A 274 -1.73 11.47 5.81
C LEU A 274 -0.70 10.51 5.20
N GLY A 275 0.20 11.05 4.39
CA GLY A 275 1.52 10.49 4.19
C GLY A 275 2.44 10.83 5.34
N PHE A 276 3.67 10.28 5.33
CA PHE A 276 4.63 10.51 6.40
C PHE A 276 6.08 10.52 5.89
N VAL A 277 6.93 11.29 6.54
CA VAL A 277 8.39 11.09 6.50
C VAL A 277 8.85 10.44 7.79
N PHE A 278 9.54 9.30 7.69
CA PHE A 278 10.14 8.59 8.81
C PHE A 278 11.66 8.78 8.82
N ASP A 279 12.20 9.18 9.97
CA ASP A 279 13.64 9.39 10.22
C ASP A 279 14.34 10.23 9.13
N SER A 280 13.64 11.21 8.56
CA SER A 280 14.12 12.08 7.47
C SER A 280 14.66 11.33 6.24
N ARG A 281 14.29 10.05 6.07
CA ARG A 281 14.83 9.17 5.04
C ARG A 281 13.76 8.42 4.27
N LEU A 282 12.70 7.96 4.91
CA LEU A 282 11.63 7.23 4.24
C LEU A 282 10.43 8.13 4.06
N VAL A 283 10.06 8.42 2.81
CA VAL A 283 8.82 9.11 2.45
C VAL A 283 7.78 8.06 2.09
N TYR A 284 6.67 8.01 2.82
CA TYR A 284 5.55 7.12 2.59
C TYR A 284 4.33 7.94 2.17
N LEU A 285 3.85 7.71 0.95
CA LEU A 285 2.72 8.42 0.34
C LEU A 285 1.70 7.39 -0.16
N SER A 286 0.77 7.00 0.70
CA SER A 286 -0.38 6.17 0.37
C SER A 286 -1.54 6.51 1.31
N ASP A 287 -2.75 6.75 0.85
CA ASP A 287 -3.20 6.82 -0.55
C ASP A 287 -3.23 8.27 -1.05
N LEU A 288 -3.08 8.52 -2.36
CA LEU A 288 -3.13 9.89 -2.90
C LEU A 288 -3.49 10.00 -4.38
N ASN A 289 -4.12 11.12 -4.77
CA ASN A 289 -4.21 11.57 -6.16
C ASN A 289 -3.39 12.85 -6.46
N SER A 290 -3.00 13.62 -5.43
CA SER A 290 -2.14 14.78 -5.62
C SER A 290 -1.42 15.20 -4.33
N VAL A 291 -0.26 15.83 -4.49
CA VAL A 291 0.53 16.45 -3.41
C VAL A 291 0.32 17.96 -3.44
N PRO A 292 -0.31 18.57 -2.42
CA PRO A 292 -0.48 20.02 -2.34
C PRO A 292 0.84 20.78 -2.23
N ASP A 293 0.90 22.03 -2.70
CA ASP A 293 2.11 22.88 -2.62
C ASP A 293 2.68 22.99 -1.20
N LYS A 294 1.82 23.18 -0.20
CA LYS A 294 2.25 23.23 1.20
C LYS A 294 2.87 21.91 1.68
N THR A 295 2.45 20.78 1.12
CA THR A 295 2.99 19.48 1.46
C THR A 295 4.35 19.25 0.81
N TRP A 296 4.62 19.85 -0.35
CA TRP A 296 5.96 19.92 -0.92
C TRP A 296 6.94 20.66 -0.02
N ASP A 297 6.53 21.77 0.60
CA ASP A 297 7.36 22.48 1.58
C ASP A 297 7.72 21.58 2.77
N LEU A 298 6.76 20.81 3.28
CA LEU A 298 6.98 19.84 4.36
C LEU A 298 7.93 18.72 3.94
N ILE A 299 7.76 18.14 2.75
CA ILE A 299 8.67 17.10 2.21
C ILE A 299 10.10 17.65 2.12
N ASN A 300 10.26 18.86 1.57
CA ASN A 300 11.57 19.50 1.43
C ASN A 300 12.24 19.78 2.78
N ALA A 301 11.47 20.19 3.79
CA ALA A 301 11.96 20.42 5.14
C ALA A 301 12.33 19.11 5.86
N ALA A 302 11.51 18.07 5.71
CA ALA A 302 11.68 16.81 6.42
C ALA A 302 12.74 15.88 5.80
N VAL A 303 13.06 16.05 4.51
CA VAL A 303 14.02 15.21 3.77
C VAL A 303 15.15 16.06 3.19
N PRO A 304 16.10 16.54 4.02
CA PRO A 304 17.18 17.40 3.56
C PRO A 304 18.15 16.68 2.60
N ASN A 305 18.34 15.36 2.76
CA ASN A 305 19.16 14.54 1.88
C ASN A 305 18.30 13.59 1.03
N LYS A 306 17.70 14.16 -0.02
CA LYS A 306 16.87 13.46 -1.00
C LYS A 306 17.57 12.28 -1.68
N ALA A 307 18.86 12.40 -1.98
CA ALA A 307 19.60 11.35 -2.70
C ALA A 307 19.80 10.06 -1.88
N ASP A 308 19.63 10.13 -0.57
CA ASP A 308 19.64 8.97 0.34
C ASP A 308 18.24 8.58 0.83
N SER A 309 17.19 9.24 0.35
CA SER A 309 15.83 8.93 0.74
C SER A 309 15.26 7.76 -0.08
N VAL A 310 14.24 7.12 0.47
CA VAL A 310 13.39 6.13 -0.22
C VAL A 310 11.98 6.67 -0.26
N LEU A 311 11.31 6.47 -1.38
CA LEU A 311 9.91 6.77 -1.56
C LEU A 311 9.12 5.47 -1.65
N ILE A 312 8.06 5.34 -0.86
CA ILE A 312 7.02 4.32 -1.02
C ILE A 312 5.76 5.04 -1.46
N MET A 313 5.17 4.64 -2.60
CA MET A 313 4.11 5.41 -3.24
C MET A 313 2.98 4.52 -3.75
N ASP A 314 1.75 4.95 -3.49
CA ASP A 314 0.55 4.52 -4.22
C ASP A 314 0.70 4.71 -5.74
N THR A 315 0.34 3.70 -6.53
CA THR A 315 0.42 3.71 -7.99
C THR A 315 -0.60 2.71 -8.57
N LEU A 316 -1.85 3.17 -8.70
CA LEU A 316 -3.00 2.31 -9.00
C LEU A 316 -3.00 1.74 -10.42
N TRP A 317 -2.68 2.59 -11.40
CA TRP A 317 -2.77 2.27 -12.83
C TRP A 317 -1.47 2.58 -13.56
N PRO A 318 -1.03 1.75 -14.52
CA PRO A 318 0.17 2.05 -15.27
C PRO A 318 0.01 3.26 -16.20
N TRP A 319 -1.16 3.48 -16.82
CA TRP A 319 -1.26 4.48 -17.91
C TRP A 319 -2.38 5.51 -17.75
N ARG A 320 -3.37 5.28 -16.87
CA ARG A 320 -4.57 6.15 -16.78
C ARG A 320 -4.68 6.84 -15.42
N PRO A 321 -5.14 8.10 -15.38
CA PRO A 321 -5.40 8.78 -14.12
C PRO A 321 -6.58 8.15 -13.37
N HIS A 322 -6.64 8.38 -12.07
CA HIS A 322 -7.76 7.98 -11.23
C HIS A 322 -8.18 9.13 -10.30
N PRO A 323 -9.49 9.29 -9.98
CA PRO A 323 -9.95 10.40 -9.14
C PRO A 323 -9.29 10.46 -7.76
N SER A 324 -8.97 9.31 -7.17
CA SER A 324 -8.40 9.21 -5.82
C SER A 324 -6.99 8.62 -5.75
N HIS A 325 -6.42 8.18 -6.88
CA HIS A 325 -5.10 7.53 -6.89
C HIS A 325 -4.25 8.05 -8.05
N VAL A 326 -2.92 7.96 -7.92
CA VAL A 326 -2.00 8.33 -9.01
C VAL A 326 -1.76 7.17 -9.98
N SER A 327 -1.56 7.53 -11.25
CA SER A 327 -1.02 6.63 -12.28
C SER A 327 0.50 6.53 -12.20
N PHE A 328 1.12 5.61 -12.94
CA PHE A 328 2.59 5.53 -13.00
C PHE A 328 3.26 6.81 -13.51
N PRO A 329 2.84 7.46 -14.62
CA PRO A 329 3.37 8.77 -15.00
C PRO A 329 3.27 9.83 -13.89
N GLN A 330 2.14 9.91 -13.19
CA GLN A 330 1.94 10.84 -12.07
C GLN A 330 2.85 10.50 -10.88
N ALA A 331 3.02 9.21 -10.56
CA ALA A 331 3.95 8.75 -9.53
C ALA A 331 5.41 9.08 -9.90
N MET A 332 5.78 9.03 -11.19
CA MET A 332 7.11 9.39 -11.68
C MET A 332 7.36 10.91 -11.61
N ASP A 333 6.36 11.73 -11.84
CA ASP A 333 6.44 13.19 -11.64
C ASP A 333 6.71 13.53 -10.16
N ILE A 334 5.98 12.92 -9.23
CA ILE A 334 6.22 13.08 -7.79
C ILE A 334 7.61 12.53 -7.41
N THR A 335 8.00 11.38 -7.97
CA THR A 335 9.33 10.80 -7.80
C THR A 335 10.42 11.78 -8.24
N LEU A 336 10.25 12.51 -9.33
CA LEU A 336 11.20 13.52 -9.80
C LEU A 336 11.20 14.82 -8.98
N GLY A 337 10.10 15.14 -8.29
CA GLY A 337 10.07 16.23 -7.30
C GLY A 337 10.91 15.92 -6.06
N ILE A 338 10.97 14.63 -5.66
CA ILE A 338 11.75 14.17 -4.52
C ILE A 338 13.18 13.77 -4.94
N LYS A 339 13.36 13.13 -6.09
CA LYS A 339 14.61 12.49 -6.56
C LYS A 339 15.22 11.52 -5.53
N PRO A 340 14.44 10.54 -5.02
CA PRO A 340 14.93 9.58 -4.03
C PRO A 340 15.99 8.64 -4.64
N LYS A 341 16.68 7.90 -3.78
CA LYS A 341 17.56 6.80 -4.18
C LYS A 341 16.80 5.67 -4.85
N ALA A 342 15.61 5.37 -4.31
CA ALA A 342 14.71 4.36 -4.84
C ALA A 342 13.24 4.74 -4.57
N THR A 343 12.36 4.36 -5.50
CA THR A 343 10.91 4.42 -5.35
C THR A 343 10.33 3.01 -5.39
N TYR A 344 9.57 2.63 -4.36
CA TYR A 344 8.79 1.40 -4.31
C TYR A 344 7.31 1.69 -4.55
N LEU A 345 6.73 1.03 -5.54
CA LEU A 345 5.32 1.20 -5.90
C LEU A 345 4.44 0.24 -5.10
N LEU A 346 3.29 0.69 -4.63
CA LEU A 346 2.20 -0.12 -4.06
C LEU A 346 0.86 0.29 -4.71
N GLY A 347 -0.27 -0.28 -4.28
CA GLY A 347 -1.57 0.17 -4.79
C GLY A 347 -1.97 -0.49 -6.12
N MET A 348 -1.20 -1.44 -6.63
CA MET A 348 -1.38 -1.95 -7.99
C MET A 348 -2.62 -2.85 -8.13
N THR A 349 -3.40 -2.63 -9.19
CA THR A 349 -4.67 -3.34 -9.46
C THR A 349 -4.49 -4.70 -10.13
N HIS A 350 -5.53 -5.54 -10.03
CA HIS A 350 -5.51 -6.93 -10.52
C HIS A 350 -5.41 -7.12 -12.05
N PRO A 351 -5.77 -6.18 -12.95
CA PRO A 351 -5.56 -6.39 -14.38
C PRO A 351 -4.07 -6.44 -14.79
N THR A 352 -3.18 -5.96 -13.92
CA THR A 352 -1.74 -5.85 -14.19
C THR A 352 -0.94 -6.70 -13.23
N THR A 353 -0.27 -7.73 -13.76
CA THR A 353 0.56 -8.63 -12.96
C THR A 353 1.81 -7.94 -12.46
N HIS A 354 2.40 -8.47 -11.39
CA HIS A 354 3.64 -7.94 -10.81
C HIS A 354 4.77 -7.90 -11.84
N TYR A 355 4.84 -8.90 -12.74
CA TYR A 355 5.78 -8.92 -13.86
C TYR A 355 5.67 -7.68 -14.76
N ILE A 356 4.44 -7.28 -15.11
CA ILE A 356 4.21 -6.08 -15.93
C ILE A 356 4.79 -4.84 -15.24
N TRP A 357 4.58 -4.70 -13.94
CA TRP A 357 5.11 -3.56 -13.19
C TRP A 357 6.65 -3.57 -13.08
N GLU A 358 7.26 -4.74 -13.01
CA GLU A 358 8.73 -4.88 -13.04
C GLU A 358 9.27 -4.42 -14.40
N GLU A 359 8.65 -4.83 -15.52
CA GLU A 359 9.04 -4.38 -16.86
C GLU A 359 8.79 -2.87 -17.06
N VAL A 360 7.67 -2.33 -16.54
CA VAL A 360 7.39 -0.88 -16.57
C VAL A 360 8.48 -0.09 -15.83
N GLY A 361 8.89 -0.52 -14.63
CA GLY A 361 9.98 0.10 -13.88
C GLY A 361 11.33 0.05 -14.62
N LEU A 362 11.66 -1.10 -15.22
CA LEU A 362 12.90 -1.27 -15.99
C LEU A 362 12.93 -0.42 -17.26
N SER A 363 11.77 -0.18 -17.89
CA SER A 363 11.67 0.62 -19.11
C SER A 363 12.20 2.05 -18.94
N ILE A 364 12.23 2.60 -17.71
CA ILE A 364 12.83 3.90 -17.39
C ILE A 364 14.28 4.02 -17.87
N ARG A 365 15.02 2.91 -17.85
CA ARG A 365 16.44 2.85 -18.23
C ARG A 365 16.67 2.15 -19.57
N ASP A 366 15.62 2.04 -20.38
CA ASP A 366 15.64 1.24 -21.62
C ASP A 366 16.13 -0.21 -21.33
N GLN A 367 15.81 -0.72 -20.13
CA GLN A 367 16.08 -2.08 -19.68
C GLN A 367 14.82 -2.93 -19.75
N GLN A 368 14.98 -4.24 -19.89
CA GLN A 368 13.94 -5.25 -19.83
C GLN A 368 14.53 -6.53 -19.25
N ARG A 369 13.76 -7.37 -18.55
CA ARG A 369 14.26 -8.69 -18.11
C ARG A 369 14.54 -9.62 -19.28
N ARG A 370 13.93 -9.35 -20.44
CA ARG A 370 14.05 -10.14 -21.69
C ARG A 370 13.65 -11.60 -21.47
N ASP A 371 12.52 -11.84 -20.82
CA ASP A 371 11.87 -13.16 -20.80
C ASP A 371 10.74 -13.24 -21.85
N PRO A 372 11.06 -13.47 -23.14
CA PRO A 372 10.04 -13.64 -24.17
C PRO A 372 9.16 -14.88 -23.96
N GLY A 373 9.50 -15.77 -23.02
CA GLY A 373 8.68 -16.92 -22.65
C GLY A 373 7.62 -16.61 -21.59
N HIS A 374 7.68 -15.45 -20.93
CA HIS A 374 6.70 -15.07 -19.92
C HIS A 374 5.36 -14.71 -20.57
N GLN A 375 4.27 -15.25 -20.03
CA GLN A 375 2.92 -15.11 -20.58
C GLN A 375 2.39 -13.67 -20.66
N ASP A 376 2.98 -12.74 -19.90
CA ASP A 376 2.58 -11.33 -19.85
C ASP A 376 3.51 -10.41 -20.64
N THR A 377 4.53 -10.91 -21.35
CA THR A 377 5.50 -10.08 -22.07
C THR A 377 4.85 -9.19 -23.12
N ALA A 378 3.99 -9.74 -23.99
CA ALA A 378 3.30 -8.95 -25.02
C ALA A 378 2.45 -7.81 -24.42
N LEU A 379 1.82 -8.09 -23.27
CA LEU A 379 1.01 -7.11 -22.55
C LEU A 379 1.87 -6.04 -21.88
N ALA A 380 3.00 -6.42 -21.29
CA ALA A 380 3.97 -5.48 -20.75
C ALA A 380 4.48 -4.53 -21.84
N ASP A 381 4.89 -5.04 -23.01
CA ASP A 381 5.38 -4.23 -24.13
C ASP A 381 4.34 -3.22 -24.62
N MET A 382 3.08 -3.66 -24.78
CA MET A 382 1.97 -2.79 -25.18
C MET A 382 1.74 -1.66 -24.17
N LEU A 383 1.71 -2.00 -22.87
CA LEU A 383 1.50 -1.02 -21.81
C LEU A 383 2.67 -0.05 -21.69
N ILE A 384 3.90 -0.54 -21.76
CA ILE A 384 5.10 0.30 -21.78
C ILE A 384 4.98 1.30 -22.93
N LYS A 385 4.71 0.85 -24.15
CA LYS A 385 4.52 1.74 -25.29
C LYS A 385 3.48 2.83 -25.00
N ARG A 386 2.29 2.44 -24.50
CA ARG A 386 1.22 3.38 -24.16
C ARG A 386 1.62 4.39 -23.09
N ILE A 387 2.36 3.95 -22.07
CA ILE A 387 2.86 4.81 -21.00
C ILE A 387 3.80 5.87 -21.59
N TRP A 388 4.77 5.46 -22.39
CA TRP A 388 5.77 6.36 -22.98
C TRP A 388 5.19 7.29 -24.07
N GLU A 389 4.08 6.92 -24.69
CA GLU A 389 3.33 7.76 -25.64
C GLU A 389 2.37 8.76 -24.94
N SER A 390 2.16 8.66 -23.62
CA SER A 390 1.27 9.57 -22.89
C SER A 390 1.87 10.97 -22.72
N GLU A 391 1.00 12.00 -22.71
CA GLU A 391 1.41 13.40 -22.50
C GLU A 391 2.14 13.60 -21.17
N ASP A 392 1.65 12.97 -20.09
CA ASP A 392 2.24 13.03 -18.76
C ASP A 392 3.68 12.51 -18.76
N MET A 393 3.91 11.36 -19.40
CA MET A 393 5.24 10.76 -19.48
C MET A 393 6.17 11.55 -20.41
N ALA A 394 5.66 12.04 -21.54
CA ALA A 394 6.44 12.84 -22.49
C ALA A 394 7.03 14.11 -21.84
N ARG A 395 6.30 14.74 -20.91
CA ARG A 395 6.77 15.89 -20.14
C ARG A 395 8.01 15.58 -19.27
N ILE A 396 8.05 14.39 -18.68
CA ILE A 396 9.05 14.04 -17.64
C ILE A 396 10.13 13.07 -18.13
N ALA A 397 9.98 12.49 -19.33
CA ALA A 397 10.84 11.42 -19.85
C ALA A 397 12.34 11.76 -19.83
N ALA A 398 12.72 12.98 -20.23
CA ALA A 398 14.12 13.41 -20.27
C ALA A 398 14.75 13.47 -18.86
N ASP A 399 14.03 14.06 -17.91
CA ASP A 399 14.46 14.15 -16.52
C ASP A 399 14.49 12.77 -15.86
N LEU A 400 13.50 11.92 -16.17
CA LEU A 400 13.43 10.57 -15.64
C LEU A 400 14.60 9.72 -16.11
N LYS A 401 14.99 9.81 -17.38
CA LYS A 401 16.14 9.09 -17.95
C LYS A 401 17.49 9.52 -17.35
N THR A 402 17.60 10.75 -16.85
CA THR A 402 18.83 11.28 -16.24
C THR A 402 18.86 11.17 -14.71
N TRP A 403 17.70 11.09 -14.05
CA TRP A 403 17.61 10.81 -12.62
C TRP A 403 18.33 9.49 -12.31
N GLY A 404 19.22 9.44 -11.31
CA GLY A 404 20.04 8.26 -11.04
C GLY A 404 19.39 7.17 -10.18
N GLY A 405 18.15 7.39 -9.72
CA GLY A 405 17.43 6.45 -8.85
C GLY A 405 16.81 5.27 -9.59
N ARG A 406 16.28 4.32 -8.82
CA ARG A 406 15.58 3.13 -9.33
C ARG A 406 14.10 3.11 -8.93
N VAL A 407 13.28 2.40 -9.70
CA VAL A 407 11.84 2.23 -9.45
C VAL A 407 11.51 0.75 -9.52
N GLU A 408 10.87 0.24 -8.47
CA GLU A 408 10.56 -1.18 -8.32
C GLU A 408 9.14 -1.34 -7.76
N PRO A 409 8.31 -2.26 -8.28
CA PRO A 409 7.07 -2.60 -7.59
C PRO A 409 7.37 -3.37 -6.30
N ALA A 410 6.71 -2.99 -5.21
CA ALA A 410 6.74 -3.75 -3.98
C ALA A 410 5.86 -5.02 -4.08
N TRP A 411 6.15 -5.99 -3.21
CA TRP A 411 5.31 -7.17 -2.99
C TRP A 411 5.22 -7.47 -1.50
N ASP A 412 4.15 -8.14 -1.09
CA ASP A 412 3.96 -8.58 0.30
C ASP A 412 5.10 -9.52 0.72
N GLY A 413 5.82 -9.16 1.79
CA GLY A 413 7.01 -9.91 2.20
C GLY A 413 8.34 -9.24 1.84
N LEU A 414 8.36 -8.25 0.94
CA LEU A 414 9.54 -7.43 0.67
C LEU A 414 10.02 -6.76 1.97
N ALA A 415 11.33 -6.60 2.14
CA ALA A 415 11.89 -5.81 3.21
C ALA A 415 13.20 -5.17 2.77
N ILE A 416 13.39 -3.95 3.25
CA ILE A 416 14.55 -3.12 2.96
C ILE A 416 15.15 -2.62 4.26
N GLU A 417 16.46 -2.40 4.25
CA GLU A 417 17.21 -1.79 5.34
C GLU A 417 17.84 -0.49 4.83
N MET A 418 17.61 0.59 5.58
CA MET A 418 18.04 1.94 5.28
C MET A 418 18.95 2.46 6.38
N GLY A 419 20.08 3.05 5.99
CA GLY A 419 20.99 3.76 6.88
C GLY A 419 21.72 4.88 6.12
N PRO A 420 22.63 5.62 6.76
CA PRO A 420 23.45 6.63 6.09
C PRO A 420 24.16 6.07 4.85
N GLY A 421 23.85 6.60 3.65
CA GLY A 421 24.42 6.13 2.38
C GLY A 421 24.05 4.71 1.96
N ARG A 422 23.31 3.94 2.77
CA ARG A 422 23.03 2.52 2.57
C ARG A 422 21.55 2.27 2.35
N LEU A 423 21.24 1.57 1.27
CA LEU A 423 19.93 1.02 0.98
C LEU A 423 20.13 -0.41 0.48
N GLU A 424 19.68 -1.38 1.26
CA GLU A 424 19.80 -2.79 0.93
C GLU A 424 18.41 -3.44 0.93
N GLN A 425 18.10 -4.17 -0.12
CA GLN A 425 16.99 -5.10 -0.07
C GLN A 425 17.45 -6.33 0.73
N LEU A 426 16.76 -6.63 1.83
CA LEU A 426 17.10 -7.79 2.63
C LEU A 426 16.83 -9.06 1.81
N PRO A 427 17.71 -10.07 1.88
CA PRO A 427 17.61 -11.24 1.05
C PRO A 427 16.23 -11.86 1.19
N ILE A 428 15.63 -12.07 0.02
CA ILE A 428 14.54 -13.02 -0.13
C ILE A 428 15.12 -14.36 0.33
N GLY A 429 14.74 -14.81 1.51
CA GLY A 429 14.91 -16.22 1.82
C GLY A 429 14.18 -17.03 0.75
N LYS A 430 14.56 -18.28 0.51
CA LYS A 430 14.09 -19.09 -0.65
C LYS A 430 12.53 -19.25 -0.86
N ASP A 431 11.65 -18.53 -0.11
CA ASP A 431 10.18 -18.43 -0.17
C ASP A 431 9.69 -17.11 -0.74
N GLY A 432 10.49 -16.04 -0.78
CA GLY A 432 9.92 -14.71 -0.99
C GLY A 432 9.76 -13.85 0.27
N SER A 433 10.16 -14.32 1.46
CA SER A 433 10.22 -13.46 2.64
C SER A 433 11.57 -12.76 2.71
N ALA A 434 11.56 -11.44 2.66
CA ALA A 434 12.74 -10.70 3.05
C ALA A 434 12.95 -10.89 4.55
N GLY A 435 14.08 -11.48 4.92
CA GLY A 435 14.55 -11.59 6.31
C GLY A 435 14.20 -12.85 7.11
N GLY A 436 13.62 -13.91 6.56
CA GLY A 436 13.52 -15.17 7.32
C GLY A 436 12.59 -16.27 6.79
N TRP A 437 13.22 -17.39 6.44
CA TRP A 437 12.68 -18.63 5.85
C TRP A 437 12.43 -18.55 4.37
N GLY A 438 12.20 -19.71 3.78
CA GLY A 438 12.51 -19.96 2.40
C GLY A 438 11.62 -21.00 1.73
N VAL A 439 10.31 -21.00 1.95
CA VAL A 439 9.34 -22.00 1.47
C VAL A 439 8.32 -21.54 0.40
N ASP A 440 8.59 -21.91 -0.85
CA ASP A 440 7.60 -22.22 -1.89
C ASP A 440 6.27 -22.72 -1.28
N LEU A 441 5.19 -21.92 -1.35
CA LEU A 441 3.89 -22.20 -0.71
C LEU A 441 3.09 -23.32 -1.39
N THR A 442 3.71 -24.02 -2.33
CA THR A 442 3.15 -25.16 -3.06
C THR A 442 3.66 -26.49 -2.50
N ALA A 443 4.75 -26.43 -1.73
CA ALA A 443 5.27 -27.54 -0.96
C ALA A 443 4.58 -27.60 0.41
N SER A 444 3.44 -28.30 0.45
CA SER A 444 2.71 -28.79 1.63
C SER A 444 2.20 -27.75 2.63
N LEU A 445 0.89 -27.44 2.51
CA LEU A 445 -0.04 -27.67 3.62
C LEU A 445 -0.72 -29.03 3.41
#